data_AF-W9JDF4-F1
#
_entry.id   AF-W9JDF4-F1
#
_cell.length_a   1.000
_cell.length_b   1.000
_cell.length_c   1.000
_cell.angle_alpha   90.00
_cell.angle_beta   90.00
_cell.angle_gamma   90.00
#
_symmetry.space_group_name_H-M   'P 1'
#
loop_
_entity.id
_entity.type
_entity.pdbx_description
1 polymer ?
#
loop_
_entity_poly.entity_id
_entity_poly.type
_entity_poly.pdbx_seq_one_letter_code
_entity_poly.pdbx_strand_id
1 'polypeptide(L)'
;MEQVMAPYDIMTVGELPNTPDLEDVLKYISPNSQSGSQEIDMVFNFDTVNLGQTPGNRFLPISFDNNDFKHCLTKWEKLPETTGAWTTVFLENHDQGRSVSRFVSDLPEFRERVAKMLATLLATMTGTPFLYQGQEIGMIDGPESWSADEYKCVRSFNYIQDIRDRTNHNPAAIEEATKNLQRVARDHARVPM
;
A
#
# COMPACT_ATOMS: atom_id res chain seq x y z
N MET A 1 -25.12 4.35 6.36
CA MET A 1 -24.62 4.18 4.97
C MET A 1 -25.51 3.18 4.22
N GLU A 2 -25.76 2.02 4.83
CA GLU A 2 -26.65 0.96 4.35
C GLU A 2 -27.99 1.44 3.75
N GLN A 3 -28.77 2.28 4.44
CA GLN A 3 -30.07 2.75 3.94
C GLN A 3 -30.01 3.53 2.61
N VAL A 4 -28.88 4.18 2.31
CA VAL A 4 -28.69 4.96 1.08
C VAL A 4 -28.27 4.06 -0.08
N MET A 5 -27.52 3.01 0.21
CA MET A 5 -26.95 2.09 -0.77
C MET A 5 -27.89 0.90 -1.06
N ALA A 6 -28.75 0.52 -0.11
CA ALA A 6 -29.68 -0.61 -0.22
C ALA A 6 -30.55 -0.65 -1.49
N PRO A 7 -30.97 0.48 -2.10
CA PRO A 7 -31.73 0.44 -3.36
C PRO A 7 -30.92 0.04 -4.60
N TYR A 8 -29.59 -0.07 -4.51
CA TYR A 8 -28.69 -0.27 -5.66
C TYR A 8 -27.96 -1.61 -5.56
N ASP A 9 -27.81 -2.29 -6.69
CA ASP A 9 -26.92 -3.45 -6.82
C ASP A 9 -25.49 -2.95 -7.09
N ILE A 10 -24.77 -2.66 -6.02
CA ILE A 10 -23.43 -2.07 -6.05
C ILE A 10 -22.49 -2.80 -5.10
N MET A 11 -21.20 -2.69 -5.39
CA MET A 11 -20.12 -3.12 -4.50
C MET A 11 -19.39 -1.90 -3.97
N THR A 12 -19.05 -1.94 -2.68
CA THR A 12 -18.39 -0.88 -1.93
C THR A 12 -17.08 -1.38 -1.34
N VAL A 13 -16.03 -0.57 -1.51
CA VAL A 13 -14.72 -0.81 -0.90
C VAL A 13 -14.30 0.41 -0.10
N GLY A 14 -14.03 0.21 1.19
CA GLY A 14 -13.57 1.26 2.09
C GLY A 14 -12.04 1.35 2.16
N GLU A 15 -11.50 2.56 2.23
CA GLU A 15 -10.10 2.80 2.55
C GLU A 15 -9.98 3.17 4.03
N LEU A 16 -9.49 2.26 4.88
CA LEU A 16 -9.38 2.45 6.34
C LEU A 16 -7.90 2.46 6.79
N PRO A 17 -7.09 3.44 6.37
CA PRO A 17 -5.63 3.40 6.57
C PRO A 17 -5.19 3.54 8.04
N ASN A 18 -6.09 4.01 8.91
CA ASN A 18 -5.83 4.27 10.33
C ASN A 18 -6.69 3.38 11.25
N THR A 19 -7.07 2.19 10.78
CA THR A 19 -7.83 1.20 11.56
C THR A 19 -6.99 -0.08 11.67
N PRO A 20 -5.95 -0.08 12.54
CA PRO A 20 -5.00 -1.19 12.62
C PRO A 20 -5.59 -2.45 13.26
N ASP A 21 -6.58 -2.27 14.12
CA ASP A 21 -7.23 -3.35 14.86
C ASP A 21 -8.28 -4.03 14.00
N LEU A 22 -8.12 -5.35 13.82
CA LEU A 22 -9.03 -6.14 12.98
C LEU A 22 -10.47 -6.08 13.50
N GLU A 23 -10.65 -6.03 14.82
CA GLU A 23 -11.97 -5.92 15.44
C GLU A 23 -12.71 -4.64 15.02
N ASP A 24 -11.98 -3.53 14.84
CA ASP A 24 -12.57 -2.28 14.37
C ASP A 24 -12.94 -2.36 12.88
N VAL A 25 -12.11 -3.02 12.07
CA VAL A 25 -12.43 -3.28 10.65
C VAL A 25 -13.69 -4.13 10.53
N LEU A 26 -13.81 -5.18 11.34
CA LEU A 26 -14.95 -6.12 11.29
C LEU A 26 -16.29 -5.46 11.60
N LYS A 27 -16.31 -4.33 12.33
CA LYS A 27 -17.54 -3.54 12.56
C LYS A 27 -18.15 -3.01 11.25
N TYR A 28 -17.34 -2.84 10.20
CA TYR A 28 -17.77 -2.30 8.91
C TYR A 28 -18.11 -3.39 7.88
N ILE A 29 -17.37 -4.48 7.86
CA ILE A 29 -17.43 -5.49 6.77
C ILE A 29 -18.00 -6.84 7.18
N SER A 30 -18.11 -7.14 8.49
CA SER A 30 -18.60 -8.44 8.92
C SER A 30 -20.14 -8.45 8.95
N PRO A 31 -20.79 -9.43 8.30
CA PRO A 31 -22.24 -9.57 8.36
C PRO A 31 -22.75 -9.94 9.78
N ASN A 32 -21.86 -10.41 10.66
CA ASN A 32 -22.19 -10.88 12.01
C ASN A 32 -21.63 -9.96 13.13
N SER A 33 -21.21 -8.73 12.81
CA SER A 33 -20.69 -7.79 13.80
C SER A 33 -21.76 -7.39 14.83
N GLN A 34 -21.36 -6.93 16.02
CA GLN A 34 -22.30 -6.50 17.08
C GLN A 34 -23.24 -5.36 16.64
N SER A 35 -22.84 -4.55 15.65
CA SER A 35 -23.67 -3.53 15.02
C SER A 35 -24.63 -4.08 13.97
N GLY A 36 -24.46 -5.33 13.52
CA GLY A 36 -25.33 -6.02 12.56
C GLY A 36 -25.33 -5.42 11.15
N SER A 37 -24.66 -4.30 10.93
CA SER A 37 -24.60 -3.60 9.65
C SER A 37 -23.25 -3.88 8.99
N GLN A 38 -23.26 -4.78 8.00
CA GLN A 38 -22.24 -4.75 6.95
C GLN A 38 -22.43 -3.42 6.20
N GLU A 39 -21.75 -2.37 6.66
CA GLU A 39 -21.90 -1.01 6.11
C GLU A 39 -21.26 -0.89 4.73
N ILE A 40 -20.19 -1.68 4.49
CA ILE A 40 -19.46 -1.79 3.23
C ILE A 40 -19.05 -3.25 2.97
N ASP A 41 -18.80 -3.61 1.71
CA ASP A 41 -18.57 -5.01 1.33
C ASP A 41 -17.17 -5.52 1.66
N MET A 42 -16.17 -4.65 1.54
CA MET A 42 -14.77 -4.98 1.77
C MET A 42 -13.93 -3.74 2.09
N VAL A 43 -12.70 -3.92 2.55
CA VAL A 43 -11.77 -2.82 2.80
C VAL A 43 -10.42 -3.06 2.14
N PHE A 44 -9.73 -1.98 1.77
CA PHE A 44 -8.31 -2.02 1.48
C PHE A 44 -7.51 -2.27 2.75
N ASN A 45 -6.81 -3.40 2.76
CA ASN A 45 -5.84 -3.74 3.80
C ASN A 45 -4.54 -2.95 3.62
N PHE A 46 -4.15 -2.19 4.65
CA PHE A 46 -2.91 -1.44 4.66
C PHE A 46 -1.71 -2.16 5.30
N ASP A 47 -1.90 -3.29 5.98
CA ASP A 47 -0.83 -4.00 6.71
C ASP A 47 0.34 -4.32 5.77
N THR A 48 0.07 -4.93 4.62
CA THR A 48 1.10 -5.34 3.66
C THR A 48 1.78 -4.14 3.03
N VAL A 49 1.02 -3.11 2.62
CA VAL A 49 1.59 -1.94 1.92
C VAL A 49 2.22 -0.93 2.87
N ASN A 50 1.96 -1.00 4.17
CA ASN A 50 2.66 -0.23 5.20
C ASN A 50 3.94 -0.90 5.69
N LEU A 51 4.22 -2.15 5.29
CA LEU A 51 5.52 -2.76 5.60
C LEU A 51 6.67 -1.88 5.12
N GLY A 52 7.67 -1.75 5.99
CA GLY A 52 8.81 -0.88 5.79
C GLY A 52 8.55 0.61 6.05
N GLN A 53 7.39 1.00 6.57
CA GLN A 53 7.06 2.37 6.96
C GLN A 53 6.90 2.48 8.48
N THR A 54 7.46 3.52 9.10
CA THR A 54 7.22 3.77 10.53
C THR A 54 5.76 4.18 10.76
N PRO A 55 5.04 3.57 11.72
CA PRO A 55 3.70 3.99 12.10
C PRO A 55 3.64 5.48 12.44
N GLY A 56 2.71 6.21 11.81
CA GLY A 56 2.57 7.66 11.98
C GLY A 56 3.61 8.52 11.23
N ASN A 57 4.68 7.93 10.69
CA ASN A 57 5.66 8.64 9.87
C ASN A 57 6.20 7.78 8.72
N ARG A 58 5.46 7.79 7.59
CA ARG A 58 5.84 7.09 6.37
C ARG A 58 7.26 7.41 5.87
N PHE A 59 7.73 8.63 6.07
CA PHE A 59 9.01 9.11 5.55
C PHE A 59 10.21 8.67 6.39
N LEU A 60 9.98 7.85 7.41
CA LEU A 60 11.04 7.15 8.13
C LEU A 60 10.91 5.65 7.82
N PRO A 61 11.62 5.14 6.80
CA PRO A 61 11.54 3.74 6.43
C PRO A 61 12.17 2.85 7.49
N ILE A 62 11.57 1.70 7.75
CA ILE A 62 12.10 0.64 8.63
C ILE A 62 12.38 -0.63 7.83
N SER A 63 13.19 -1.53 8.38
CA SER A 63 13.38 -2.86 7.80
C SER A 63 12.18 -3.76 8.11
N PHE A 64 11.88 -4.65 7.17
CA PHE A 64 10.98 -5.78 7.35
C PHE A 64 11.61 -6.99 6.66
N ASP A 65 11.14 -8.19 6.98
CA ASP A 65 11.58 -9.43 6.35
C ASP A 65 10.46 -10.16 5.60
N ASN A 66 10.80 -11.31 5.02
CA ASN A 66 9.83 -12.14 4.30
C ASN A 66 8.76 -12.75 5.21
N ASN A 67 9.02 -12.91 6.50
CA ASN A 67 8.05 -13.42 7.46
C ASN A 67 7.02 -12.34 7.79
N ASP A 68 7.45 -11.08 7.94
CA ASP A 68 6.54 -9.94 8.10
C ASP A 68 5.57 -9.86 6.92
N PHE A 69 6.10 -9.94 5.69
CA PHE A 69 5.29 -9.96 4.46
C PHE A 69 4.27 -11.10 4.44
N LYS A 70 4.72 -12.34 4.71
CA LYS A 70 3.84 -13.52 4.76
C LYS A 70 2.79 -13.42 5.86
N HIS A 71 3.15 -12.87 7.02
CA HIS A 71 2.25 -12.71 8.14
C HIS A 71 1.10 -11.77 7.79
N CYS A 72 1.41 -10.62 7.18
CA CYS A 72 0.41 -9.69 6.68
C CYS A 72 -0.52 -10.37 5.68
N LEU A 73 -0.01 -11.08 4.66
CA LEU A 73 -0.88 -11.75 3.68
C LEU A 73 -1.76 -12.84 4.31
N THR A 74 -1.17 -13.69 5.18
CA THR A 74 -1.88 -14.82 5.81
C THR A 74 -2.99 -14.37 6.75
N LYS A 75 -2.81 -13.23 7.44
CA LYS A 75 -3.85 -12.64 8.31
C LYS A 75 -5.13 -12.39 7.53
N TRP A 76 -5.02 -11.80 6.34
CA TRP A 76 -6.19 -11.43 5.52
C TRP A 76 -6.73 -12.59 4.69
N GLU A 77 -5.87 -13.50 4.23
CA GLU A 77 -6.28 -14.74 3.55
C GLU A 77 -7.29 -15.55 4.39
N LYS A 78 -7.09 -15.60 5.71
CA LYS A 78 -7.95 -16.36 6.65
C LYS A 78 -9.20 -15.60 7.09
N LEU A 79 -9.35 -14.33 6.70
CA LEU A 79 -10.43 -13.49 7.19
C LEU A 79 -11.82 -14.02 6.81
N PRO A 80 -12.07 -14.46 5.55
CA PRO A 80 -13.38 -14.95 5.15
C PRO A 80 -13.79 -16.22 5.88
N GLU A 81 -12.85 -17.17 6.07
CA GLU A 81 -13.10 -18.42 6.78
C GLU A 81 -13.42 -18.19 8.27
N THR A 82 -12.72 -17.24 8.90
CA THR A 82 -12.83 -17.02 10.36
C THR A 82 -13.97 -16.09 10.76
N THR A 83 -14.45 -15.22 9.86
CA THR A 83 -15.40 -14.15 10.19
C THR A 83 -16.59 -14.01 9.24
N GLY A 84 -16.54 -14.63 8.05
CA GLY A 84 -17.49 -14.40 6.97
C GLY A 84 -17.34 -13.06 6.25
N ALA A 85 -16.41 -12.19 6.68
CA ALA A 85 -16.16 -10.91 6.02
C ALA A 85 -15.30 -11.07 4.76
N TRP A 86 -15.52 -10.23 3.75
CA TRP A 86 -14.75 -10.26 2.50
C TRP A 86 -13.54 -9.33 2.54
N THR A 87 -12.47 -9.68 1.82
CA THR A 87 -11.20 -8.91 1.79
C THR A 87 -10.80 -8.51 0.37
N THR A 88 -9.88 -7.56 0.29
CA THR A 88 -9.20 -7.17 -0.95
C THR A 88 -7.79 -7.77 -1.02
N VAL A 89 -7.27 -7.92 -2.23
CA VAL A 89 -5.91 -8.39 -2.52
C VAL A 89 -5.24 -7.38 -3.44
N PHE A 90 -4.23 -6.67 -2.93
CA PHE A 90 -3.46 -5.70 -3.73
C PHE A 90 -2.06 -5.47 -3.15
N LEU A 91 -1.14 -5.02 -3.99
CA LEU A 91 0.20 -4.57 -3.60
C LEU A 91 0.52 -3.15 -4.08
N GLU A 92 -0.24 -2.65 -5.06
CA GLU A 92 -0.05 -1.35 -5.67
C GLU A 92 -1.36 -0.57 -5.73
N ASN A 93 -1.23 0.73 -5.58
CA ASN A 93 -2.24 1.71 -5.93
C ASN A 93 -1.52 3.05 -6.16
N HIS A 94 -2.26 4.12 -6.42
CA HIS A 94 -1.72 5.45 -6.64
C HIS A 94 -0.96 6.07 -5.44
N ASP A 95 -0.95 5.41 -4.28
CA ASP A 95 -0.39 5.87 -3.01
C ASP A 95 0.78 5.01 -2.50
N GLN A 96 1.12 3.93 -3.21
CA GLN A 96 2.19 2.99 -2.86
C GLN A 96 3.21 2.89 -4.00
N GLY A 97 4.49 2.74 -3.68
CA GLY A 97 5.51 2.44 -4.69
C GLY A 97 5.29 1.08 -5.36
N ARG A 98 6.07 0.79 -6.41
CA ARG A 98 5.91 -0.41 -7.23
C ARG A 98 6.29 -1.68 -6.48
N SER A 99 5.44 -2.69 -6.57
CA SER A 99 5.56 -3.93 -5.79
C SER A 99 6.84 -4.70 -6.09
N VAL A 100 7.30 -4.66 -7.35
CA VAL A 100 8.56 -5.27 -7.80
C VAL A 100 9.77 -4.69 -7.06
N SER A 101 9.87 -3.35 -7.01
CA SER A 101 10.94 -2.63 -6.32
C SER A 101 10.84 -2.79 -4.80
N ARG A 102 9.63 -2.75 -4.24
CA ARG A 102 9.41 -2.73 -2.79
C ARG A 102 9.60 -4.06 -2.10
N PHE A 103 9.10 -5.15 -2.68
CA PHE A 103 8.98 -6.43 -1.96
C PHE A 103 10.00 -7.48 -2.36
N VAL A 104 10.71 -7.30 -3.49
CA VAL A 104 11.61 -8.35 -3.99
C VAL A 104 12.88 -7.78 -4.62
N SER A 105 12.86 -7.42 -5.90
CA SER A 105 14.01 -6.90 -6.64
C SER A 105 13.57 -6.41 -8.02
N ASP A 106 13.99 -5.21 -8.38
CA ASP A 106 13.75 -4.57 -9.68
C ASP A 106 14.96 -4.61 -10.63
N LEU A 107 16.01 -5.35 -10.24
CA LEU A 107 17.17 -5.62 -11.08
C LEU A 107 16.74 -6.23 -12.42
N PRO A 108 17.31 -5.78 -13.56
CA PRO A 108 16.86 -6.20 -14.90
C PRO A 108 16.79 -7.71 -15.09
N GLU A 109 17.73 -8.47 -14.53
CA GLU A 109 17.80 -9.93 -14.65
C GLU A 109 16.71 -10.68 -13.85
N PHE A 110 16.08 -10.04 -12.85
CA PHE A 110 15.07 -10.64 -12.00
C PHE A 110 13.65 -10.09 -12.25
N ARG A 111 13.54 -8.86 -12.76
CA ARG A 111 12.28 -8.11 -12.88
C ARG A 111 11.11 -8.91 -13.43
N GLU A 112 11.28 -9.55 -14.59
CA GLU A 112 10.20 -10.33 -15.21
C GLU A 112 9.75 -11.51 -14.35
N ARG A 113 10.71 -12.24 -13.76
CA ARG A 113 10.43 -13.40 -12.89
C ARG A 113 9.72 -12.96 -11.62
N VAL A 114 10.16 -11.85 -11.03
CA VAL A 114 9.56 -11.23 -9.84
C VAL A 114 8.14 -10.77 -10.12
N ALA A 115 7.91 -10.04 -11.20
CA ALA A 115 6.59 -9.55 -11.58
C ALA A 115 5.60 -10.71 -11.76
N LYS A 116 6.01 -11.79 -12.45
CA LYS A 116 5.18 -13.00 -12.63
C LYS A 116 4.92 -13.73 -11.31
N MET A 117 5.92 -13.81 -10.43
CA MET A 117 5.76 -14.41 -9.09
C MET A 117 4.72 -13.63 -8.26
N LEU A 118 4.81 -12.31 -8.21
CA LEU A 118 3.85 -11.46 -7.51
C LEU A 118 2.46 -11.53 -8.14
N ALA A 119 2.36 -11.54 -9.47
CA ALA A 119 1.08 -11.71 -10.16
C ALA A 119 0.43 -13.07 -9.83
N THR A 120 1.23 -14.14 -9.78
CA THR A 120 0.74 -15.49 -9.41
C THR A 120 0.26 -15.51 -7.97
N LEU A 121 1.01 -14.91 -7.04
CA LEU A 121 0.61 -14.76 -5.66
C LEU A 121 -0.76 -14.08 -5.57
N LEU A 122 -0.93 -12.87 -6.14
CA LEU A 122 -2.18 -12.12 -6.06
C LEU A 122 -3.37 -12.84 -6.74
N ALA A 123 -3.12 -13.56 -7.84
CA ALA A 123 -4.15 -14.32 -8.54
C ALA A 123 -4.62 -15.57 -7.78
N THR A 124 -3.88 -16.01 -6.76
CA THR A 124 -4.17 -17.22 -5.98
C THR A 124 -4.62 -16.95 -4.54
N MET A 125 -4.65 -15.69 -4.13
CA MET A 125 -5.12 -15.29 -2.82
C MET A 125 -6.65 -15.15 -2.77
N THR A 126 -7.22 -15.37 -1.60
CA THR A 126 -8.64 -15.19 -1.33
C THR A 126 -8.96 -13.70 -1.17
N GLY A 127 -9.93 -13.24 -1.96
CA GLY A 127 -10.45 -11.87 -1.92
C GLY A 127 -10.64 -11.28 -3.31
N THR A 128 -11.00 -10.01 -3.37
CA THR A 128 -11.11 -9.28 -4.65
C THR A 128 -9.74 -8.73 -5.07
N PRO A 129 -9.16 -9.19 -6.19
CA PRO A 129 -7.87 -8.67 -6.65
C PRO A 129 -8.01 -7.28 -7.27
N PHE A 130 -7.11 -6.37 -6.90
CA PHE A 130 -6.93 -5.08 -7.54
C PHE A 130 -5.56 -5.02 -8.20
N LEU A 131 -5.55 -4.77 -9.50
CA LEU A 131 -4.35 -4.60 -10.32
C LEU A 131 -4.24 -3.11 -10.70
N TYR A 132 -3.12 -2.49 -10.35
CA TYR A 132 -2.91 -1.06 -10.65
C TYR A 132 -2.18 -0.87 -11.97
N GLN A 133 -2.47 0.23 -12.69
CA GLN A 133 -1.86 0.52 -13.98
C GLN A 133 -0.31 0.48 -13.91
N GLY A 134 0.31 -0.28 -14.80
CA GLY A 134 1.75 -0.47 -14.82
C GLY A 134 2.23 -1.72 -14.10
N GLN A 135 1.43 -2.24 -13.16
CA GLN A 135 1.76 -3.47 -12.45
C GLN A 135 1.77 -4.66 -13.40
N GLU A 136 0.88 -4.67 -14.40
CA GLU A 136 0.75 -5.72 -15.41
C GLU A 136 1.95 -5.81 -16.37
N ILE A 137 2.68 -4.71 -16.53
CA ILE A 137 3.93 -4.64 -17.31
C ILE A 137 5.19 -4.63 -16.43
N GLY A 138 5.04 -4.85 -15.12
CA GLY A 138 6.15 -4.91 -14.18
C GLY A 138 6.91 -3.59 -14.04
N MET A 139 6.19 -2.46 -14.00
CA MET A 139 6.78 -1.15 -13.70
C MET A 139 7.53 -1.17 -12.37
N ILE A 140 8.55 -0.33 -12.28
CA ILE A 140 9.44 -0.20 -11.12
C ILE A 140 9.42 1.23 -10.61
N ASP A 141 9.99 1.44 -9.43
CA ASP A 141 10.13 2.77 -8.87
C ASP A 141 10.96 3.69 -9.79
N GLY A 142 10.83 5.00 -9.54
CA GLY A 142 11.62 6.02 -10.24
C GLY A 142 13.12 5.79 -9.99
N PRO A 143 14.01 6.27 -10.87
CA PRO A 143 15.44 6.03 -10.72
C PRO A 143 16.01 6.69 -9.46
N GLU A 144 16.92 5.99 -8.77
CA GLU A 144 17.62 6.50 -7.56
C GLU A 144 18.36 7.83 -7.78
N SER A 145 18.69 8.15 -9.03
CA SER A 145 19.30 9.42 -9.43
C SER A 145 18.37 10.64 -9.32
N TRP A 146 17.07 10.45 -9.04
CA TRP A 146 16.14 11.55 -8.84
C TRP A 146 16.56 12.46 -7.69
N SER A 147 16.61 13.75 -7.98
CA SER A 147 16.74 14.76 -6.95
C SER A 147 15.43 14.89 -6.15
N ALA A 148 15.50 15.52 -4.97
CA ALA A 148 14.32 15.81 -4.16
C ALA A 148 13.21 16.55 -4.95
N ASP A 149 13.59 17.37 -5.93
CA ASP A 149 12.65 18.19 -6.69
C ASP A 149 11.90 17.38 -7.76
N GLU A 150 12.33 16.17 -8.11
CA GLU A 150 11.60 15.27 -9.03
C GLU A 150 10.32 14.70 -8.41
N TYR A 151 10.23 14.68 -7.08
CA TYR A 151 9.04 14.25 -6.35
C TYR A 151 7.99 15.37 -6.30
N LYS A 152 6.97 15.27 -7.15
CA LYS A 152 5.94 16.31 -7.35
C LYS A 152 4.74 16.17 -6.40
N CYS A 153 4.58 15.03 -5.76
CA CYS A 153 3.53 14.78 -4.78
C CYS A 153 3.62 15.81 -3.64
N VAL A 154 2.50 16.45 -3.32
CA VAL A 154 2.40 17.44 -2.24
C VAL A 154 2.95 16.94 -0.89
N ARG A 155 2.76 15.64 -0.58
CA ARG A 155 3.29 15.04 0.65
C ARG A 155 4.81 14.95 0.61
N SER A 156 5.39 14.54 -0.51
CA SER A 156 6.85 14.44 -0.70
C SER A 156 7.50 15.83 -0.69
N PHE A 157 6.88 16.78 -1.38
CA PHE A 157 7.29 18.19 -1.38
C PHE A 157 7.28 18.78 0.04
N ASN A 158 6.16 18.66 0.77
CA ASN A 158 6.05 19.19 2.13
C ASN A 158 7.07 18.56 3.08
N TYR A 159 7.35 17.26 2.96
CA TYR A 159 8.38 16.59 3.75
C TYR A 159 9.77 17.19 3.49
N ILE A 160 10.14 17.39 2.23
CA ILE A 160 11.43 17.99 1.88
C ILE A 160 11.53 19.45 2.34
N GLN A 161 10.46 20.23 2.21
CA GLN A 161 10.45 21.61 2.71
C GLN A 161 10.62 21.67 4.23
N ASP A 162 9.91 20.81 4.97
CA ASP A 162 10.05 20.70 6.42
C ASP A 162 11.49 20.35 6.85
N ILE A 163 12.17 19.45 6.11
CA ILE A 163 13.58 19.14 6.34
C ILE A 163 14.49 20.34 6.00
N ARG A 164 14.25 21.03 4.88
CA ARG A 164 15.01 22.24 4.50
C ARG A 164 14.93 23.30 5.59
N ASP A 165 13.73 23.56 6.11
CA ASP A 165 13.49 24.56 7.13
C ASP A 165 14.15 24.19 8.47
N ARG A 166 13.95 22.96 8.96
CA ARG A 166 14.49 22.52 10.25
C ARG A 166 16.01 22.39 10.29
N THR A 167 16.63 22.15 9.14
CA THR A 167 18.08 21.91 9.04
C THR A 167 18.84 23.10 8.48
N ASN A 168 18.16 24.23 8.24
CA ASN A 168 18.72 25.39 7.58
C ASN A 168 19.40 25.02 6.25
N HIS A 169 18.68 24.26 5.42
CA HIS A 169 19.11 23.80 4.09
C HIS A 169 20.38 22.94 4.10
N ASN A 170 20.57 22.11 5.14
CA ASN A 170 21.72 21.20 5.21
C ASN A 170 21.66 20.15 4.06
N PRO A 171 22.69 20.09 3.18
CA PRO A 171 22.68 19.16 2.06
C PRO A 171 22.60 17.67 2.45
N ALA A 172 23.28 17.27 3.53
CA ALA A 172 23.29 15.87 3.98
C ALA A 172 21.91 15.43 4.48
N ALA A 173 21.19 16.31 5.17
CA ALA A 173 19.84 16.01 5.65
C ALA A 173 18.84 15.93 4.49
N ILE A 174 18.98 16.78 3.46
CA ILE A 174 18.15 16.72 2.25
C ILE A 174 18.45 15.44 1.46
N GLU A 175 19.71 15.04 1.37
CA GLU A 175 20.11 13.78 0.71
C GLU A 175 19.52 12.57 1.43
N GLU A 176 19.59 12.53 2.76
CA GLU A 176 18.96 11.47 3.58
C GLU A 176 17.44 11.44 3.39
N ALA A 177 16.78 12.60 3.42
CA ALA A 177 15.35 12.70 3.17
C ALA A 177 14.97 12.24 1.75
N THR A 178 15.81 12.52 0.75
CA THR A 178 15.61 12.06 -0.63
C THR A 178 15.74 10.54 -0.73
N LYS A 179 16.72 9.94 -0.04
CA LYS A 179 16.84 8.47 0.07
C LYS A 179 15.63 7.84 0.75
N ASN A 180 15.04 8.51 1.73
CA ASN A 180 13.80 8.04 2.34
C ASN A 180 12.63 8.11 1.37
N LEU A 181 12.49 9.21 0.61
CA LEU A 181 11.46 9.34 -0.43
C LEU A 181 11.55 8.24 -1.47
N GLN A 182 12.75 7.91 -1.94
CA GLN A 182 13.01 6.84 -2.91
C GLN A 182 12.45 5.47 -2.48
N ARG A 183 12.18 5.27 -1.18
CA ARG A 183 11.64 4.00 -0.65
C ARG A 183 10.12 4.01 -0.46
N VAL A 184 9.49 5.18 -0.36
CA VAL A 184 8.10 5.30 0.14
C VAL A 184 7.25 6.33 -0.61
N ALA A 185 7.82 7.02 -1.60
CA ALA A 185 7.12 8.08 -2.31
C ALA A 185 5.98 7.52 -3.16
N ARG A 186 4.86 8.26 -3.15
CA ARG A 186 3.69 7.95 -3.98
C ARG A 186 3.96 8.20 -5.46
N ASP A 187 4.91 9.07 -5.74
CA ASP A 187 5.33 9.48 -7.08
C ASP A 187 5.73 8.30 -7.96
N HIS A 188 6.28 7.23 -7.37
CA HIS A 188 6.66 6.02 -8.11
C HIS A 188 5.48 5.31 -8.79
N ALA A 189 4.27 5.41 -8.23
CA ALA A 189 3.05 4.89 -8.85
C ALA A 189 2.38 5.89 -9.83
N ARG A 190 2.92 7.10 -9.96
CA ARG A 190 2.29 8.21 -10.69
C ARG A 190 3.10 8.67 -11.90
N VAL A 191 4.21 7.99 -12.19
CA VAL A 191 4.90 8.16 -13.47
C VAL A 191 3.96 7.76 -14.62
N PRO A 192 3.98 8.48 -15.75
CA PRO A 192 3.14 8.14 -16.90
C PRO A 192 3.29 6.69 -17.36
N MET A 193 2.18 6.10 -17.82
CA MET A 193 2.14 4.81 -18.51
C MET A 193 2.65 4.92 -19.94
#